data_AF-A0A9D7K7S2-F1
#
_entry.id   AF-A0A9D7K7S2-F1
#
_cell.length_a   1.000
_cell.length_b   1.000
_cell.length_c   1.000
_cell.angle_alpha   90.00
_cell.angle_beta   90.00
_cell.angle_gamma   90.00
#
_symmetry.space_group_name_H-M   'P 1'
#
loop_
_entity.id
_entity.type
_entity.pdbx_description
1 polymer ?
#
loop_
_entity_poly.entity_id
_entity_poly.type
_entity_poly.pdbx_seq_one_letter_code
_entity_poly.pdbx_strand_id
1 'polypeptide(L)'
;MVPVTDSDDETITADQNPSIEIIKTAVPTIYSTLGEEVEYTFVVTNTGNVTLTNVEVTDPLFGLTFGPITCPTASNLTQQGYPTTTKKSPGGGGGKRLVVNNRGM
;
A
#
# COMPACT_ATOMS: atom_id res chain seq x y z
N MET A 1 0.95 -38.35 -47.60
CA MET A 1 0.14 -37.14 -47.36
C MET A 1 0.67 -36.51 -46.09
N VAL A 2 1.20 -35.28 -46.18
CA VAL A 2 1.71 -34.54 -45.02
C VAL A 2 0.63 -33.51 -44.66
N PRO A 3 0.16 -33.43 -43.42
CA PRO A 3 -0.81 -32.41 -43.06
C PRO A 3 -0.18 -31.03 -43.18
N VAL A 4 -0.91 -30.08 -43.76
CA VAL A 4 -0.58 -28.66 -43.62
C VAL A 4 -1.13 -28.22 -42.27
N THR A 5 -0.27 -27.67 -41.43
CA THR A 5 -0.66 -27.06 -40.17
C THR A 5 -0.32 -25.58 -40.28
N ASP A 6 -1.35 -24.76 -40.33
CA ASP A 6 -1.25 -23.32 -40.15
C ASP A 6 -1.41 -23.05 -38.66
N SER A 7 -0.48 -22.29 -38.06
CA SER A 7 -0.53 -21.86 -36.67
C SER A 7 -0.45 -20.35 -36.69
N ASP A 8 -1.60 -19.70 -36.49
CA ASP A 8 -1.67 -18.26 -36.32
C ASP A 8 -1.80 -17.99 -34.81
N ASP A 9 -0.82 -17.31 -34.24
CA ASP A 9 -0.82 -16.87 -32.84
C ASP A 9 -0.98 -15.35 -32.82
N GLU A 10 -2.09 -14.87 -32.24
CA GLU A 10 -2.33 -13.44 -32.03
C GLU A 10 -1.91 -13.07 -30.60
N THR A 11 -0.89 -12.22 -30.48
CA THR A 11 -0.46 -11.69 -29.18
C THR A 11 -1.21 -10.40 -28.87
N ILE A 12 -2.12 -10.45 -27.89
CA ILE A 12 -2.69 -9.23 -27.30
C ILE A 12 -1.70 -8.72 -26.24
N THR A 13 -1.01 -7.61 -26.53
CA THR A 13 -0.29 -6.86 -25.50
C THR A 13 -1.29 -6.07 -24.66
N ALA A 14 -1.54 -6.50 -23.43
CA ALA A 14 -2.29 -5.71 -22.46
C ALA A 14 -1.35 -4.67 -21.83
N ASP A 15 -1.69 -3.38 -21.97
CA ASP A 15 -0.93 -2.29 -21.33
C ASP A 15 -0.91 -2.47 -19.82
N GLN A 16 0.28 -2.67 -19.25
CA GLN A 16 0.47 -2.80 -17.80
C GLN A 16 0.58 -1.40 -17.19
N ASN A 17 -0.39 -1.02 -16.36
CA ASN A 17 -0.45 0.27 -15.69
C ASN A 17 -0.51 0.07 -14.16
N PRO A 18 0.63 -0.25 -13.52
CA PRO A 18 0.69 -0.43 -12.07
C PRO A 18 0.45 0.91 -11.37
N SER A 19 -0.44 0.92 -10.39
CA SER A 19 -0.78 2.12 -9.62
C SER A 19 -1.23 1.75 -8.22
N ILE A 20 -0.84 2.56 -7.24
CA ILE A 20 -1.14 2.33 -5.82
C ILE A 20 -1.53 3.63 -5.15
N GLU A 21 -2.54 3.55 -4.28
CA GLU A 21 -3.02 4.63 -3.43
C GLU A 21 -2.98 4.17 -1.97
N ILE A 22 -2.67 5.10 -1.05
CA ILE A 22 -2.71 4.85 0.38
C ILE A 22 -3.45 5.97 1.10
N ILE A 23 -4.43 5.58 1.91
CA ILE A 23 -5.14 6.48 2.82
C ILE A 23 -4.72 6.14 4.26
N LYS A 24 -4.38 7.17 5.03
CA LYS A 24 -4.06 7.05 6.46
C LYS A 24 -5.09 7.82 7.27
N THR A 25 -5.73 7.14 8.21
CA THR A 25 -6.65 7.75 9.18
C THR A 25 -6.13 7.55 10.60
N ALA A 26 -6.56 8.41 11.51
CA ALA A 26 -6.14 8.40 12.92
C ALA A 26 -7.36 8.61 13.82
N VAL A 27 -7.49 7.80 14.88
CA VAL A 27 -8.57 7.90 15.86
C VAL A 27 -7.98 7.74 17.28
N PRO A 28 -8.16 8.71 18.19
CA PRO A 28 -8.80 10.01 17.97
C PRO A 28 -7.94 10.94 17.09
N THR A 29 -8.61 11.83 16.34
CA THR A 29 -7.93 12.84 15.50
C THR A 29 -7.31 13.97 16.32
N ILE A 30 -7.77 14.13 17.57
CA ILE A 30 -7.28 15.08 18.55
C ILE A 30 -6.83 14.27 19.75
N TYR A 31 -5.57 14.44 20.11
CA TYR A 31 -4.95 13.90 21.31
C TYR A 31 -4.13 15.03 21.92
N SER A 32 -4.15 15.13 23.25
CA SER A 32 -3.58 16.27 23.97
C SER A 32 -2.66 15.85 25.11
N THR A 33 -2.68 14.57 25.46
CA THR A 33 -1.93 14.03 26.59
C THR A 33 -0.78 13.14 26.12
N LEU A 34 0.32 13.15 26.85
CA LEU A 34 1.42 12.21 26.63
C LEU A 34 0.96 10.81 27.05
N GLY A 35 1.13 9.82 26.18
CA GLY A 35 0.70 8.44 26.44
C GLY A 35 -0.73 8.12 26.00
N GLU A 36 -1.41 9.03 25.32
CA GLU A 36 -2.70 8.76 24.68
C GLU A 36 -2.52 7.79 23.51
N GLU A 37 -3.31 6.71 23.51
CA GLU A 37 -3.32 5.76 22.39
C GLU A 37 -4.10 6.35 21.22
N VAL A 38 -3.49 6.32 20.04
CA VAL A 38 -4.11 6.75 18.79
C VAL A 38 -4.05 5.58 17.82
N GLU A 39 -5.19 5.04 17.44
CA GLU A 39 -5.32 4.01 16.42
C GLU A 39 -5.09 4.64 15.04
N TYR A 40 -4.21 4.05 14.23
CA TYR A 40 -4.00 4.46 12.85
C TYR A 40 -4.45 3.35 11.91
N THR A 41 -5.31 3.68 10.95
CA THR A 41 -5.71 2.73 9.90
C THR A 41 -5.08 3.16 8.59
N PHE A 42 -4.44 2.20 7.91
CA PHE A 42 -3.88 2.37 6.59
C PHE A 42 -4.73 1.56 5.61
N VAL A 43 -5.24 2.21 4.57
CA VAL A 43 -5.94 1.55 3.46
C VAL A 43 -5.04 1.61 2.25
N VAL A 44 -4.58 0.46 1.78
CA VAL A 44 -3.73 0.30 0.60
C VAL A 44 -4.59 -0.19 -0.54
N THR A 45 -4.64 0.57 -1.63
CA THR A 45 -5.48 0.29 -2.79
C THR A 45 -4.62 0.14 -4.02
N ASN A 46 -4.68 -1.02 -4.68
CA ASN A 46 -4.10 -1.17 -6.01
C ASN A 46 -5.10 -0.65 -7.05
N THR A 47 -4.83 0.55 -7.55
CA THR A 47 -5.63 1.22 -8.58
C THR A 47 -5.16 0.86 -9.99
N GLY A 48 -4.12 0.04 -10.11
CA GLY A 48 -3.61 -0.46 -11.37
C GLY A 48 -4.32 -1.72 -11.85
N ASN A 49 -3.94 -2.14 -13.06
CA ASN A 49 -4.42 -3.37 -13.69
C ASN A 49 -3.41 -4.55 -13.58
N VAL A 50 -2.41 -4.40 -12.72
CA VAL A 50 -1.40 -5.43 -12.41
C VAL A 50 -1.43 -5.73 -10.92
N THR A 51 -1.38 -7.01 -10.54
CA THR A 51 -1.25 -7.40 -9.13
C THR A 51 0.10 -6.91 -8.58
N LEU A 52 0.06 -6.16 -7.48
CA LEU A 52 1.25 -5.69 -6.78
C LEU A 52 1.66 -6.73 -5.73
N THR A 53 2.95 -7.06 -5.68
CA THR A 53 3.52 -8.04 -4.75
C THR A 53 4.68 -7.42 -4.00
N ASN A 54 4.90 -7.86 -2.75
CA ASN A 54 5.90 -7.27 -1.86
C ASN A 54 5.66 -5.77 -1.61
N VAL A 55 4.39 -5.38 -1.44
CA VAL A 55 4.05 -4.02 -1.02
C VAL A 55 4.39 -3.85 0.45
N GLU A 56 5.35 -2.97 0.72
CA GLU A 56 5.77 -2.57 2.06
C GLU A 56 5.36 -1.12 2.30
N VAL A 57 4.66 -0.86 3.40
CA VAL A 57 4.22 0.48 3.81
C VAL A 57 4.95 0.87 5.08
N THR A 58 5.76 1.93 4.99
CA THR A 58 6.50 2.47 6.13
C THR A 58 5.96 3.83 6.52
N ASP A 59 5.63 3.97 7.80
CA ASP A 59 5.33 5.25 8.46
C ASP A 59 6.53 5.71 9.29
N PRO A 60 7.38 6.61 8.76
CA PRO A 60 8.57 7.08 9.46
C PRO A 60 8.25 7.92 10.69
N LEU A 61 7.01 8.41 10.85
CA LEU A 61 6.61 9.21 12.01
C LEU A 61 6.59 8.37 13.30
N PHE A 62 6.18 7.11 13.17
CA PHE A 62 6.02 6.18 14.27
C PHE A 62 6.95 4.96 14.19
N GLY A 63 7.77 4.88 13.14
CA GLY A 63 8.61 3.70 12.87
C GLY A 63 7.79 2.44 12.58
N LEU A 64 6.54 2.61 12.13
CA LEU A 64 5.66 1.49 11.81
C LEU A 64 5.97 1.01 10.40
N THR A 65 6.04 -0.30 10.23
CA THR A 65 6.23 -0.94 8.92
C THR A 65 5.26 -2.10 8.81
N PHE A 66 4.54 -2.16 7.69
CA PHE A 66 3.56 -3.21 7.40
C PHE A 66 3.88 -3.88 6.06
N GLY A 67 3.65 -5.19 5.99
CA GLY A 67 3.87 -6.02 4.81
C GLY A 67 4.93 -7.11 5.01
N PRO A 68 5.35 -7.80 3.93
CA PRO A 68 4.91 -7.61 2.56
C PRO A 68 3.42 -7.97 2.37
N ILE A 69 2.71 -7.16 1.59
CA ILE A 69 1.30 -7.38 1.23
C ILE A 69 1.21 -7.69 -0.27
N THR A 70 0.40 -8.67 -0.64
CA THR A 70 -0.03 -8.89 -2.03
C THR A 70 -1.33 -8.13 -2.24
N CYS A 71 -1.33 -7.13 -3.10
CA CYS A 71 -2.53 -6.36 -3.48
C CYS A 71 -2.98 -6.78 -4.88
N PRO A 72 -4.02 -7.62 -5.01
CA PRO A 72 -4.60 -7.93 -6.32
C PRO A 72 -5.12 -6.66 -7.01
N THR A 73 -5.29 -6.73 -8.33
CA THR A 73 -5.84 -5.63 -9.13
C THR A 73 -7.18 -5.14 -8.59
N ALA A 74 -7.40 -3.83 -8.60
CA ALA A 74 -8.64 -3.19 -8.13
C ALA A 74 -9.06 -3.59 -6.70
N SER A 75 -8.11 -4.01 -5.86
CA SER A 75 -8.38 -4.44 -4.48
C SER A 75 -8.02 -3.36 -3.48
N ASN A 76 -8.85 -3.24 -2.44
CA ASN A 76 -8.59 -2.44 -1.24
C ASN A 76 -8.18 -3.38 -0.12
N LEU A 77 -6.99 -3.20 0.44
CA LEU A 77 -6.52 -3.91 1.63
C LEU A 77 -6.41 -2.94 2.78
N THR A 78 -7.07 -3.28 3.89
CA THR A 78 -7.04 -2.49 5.11
C THR A 78 -6.04 -3.10 6.08
N GLN A 79 -5.14 -2.28 6.60
CA GLN A 79 -4.19 -2.64 7.63
C GLN A 79 -4.35 -1.71 8.82
N GLN A 80 -4.74 -2.29 9.94
CA GLN A 80 -4.79 -1.61 11.23
C GLN A 80 -3.37 -1.55 11.81
N GLY A 81 -2.99 -0.39 12.35
CA GLY A 81 -1.71 -0.14 12.99
C GLY A 81 -1.88 0.61 14.29
N TYR A 82 -1.36 0.05 15.38
CA TYR A 82 -1.25 0.77 16.64
C TYR A 82 0.19 1.30 16.76
N PRO A 83 0.43 2.61 16.80
CA PRO A 83 1.70 3.14 17.24
C PRO A 83 1.84 2.79 18.72
N THR A 84 2.71 1.84 19.01
CA THR A 84 3.24 1.68 20.36
C THR A 84 4.25 2.80 20.59
N THR A 85 3.85 4.01 21.00
CA THR A 85 4.76 4.86 21.80
C THR A 85 4.13 6.04 22.52
N THR A 86 4.63 6.20 23.75
CA THR A 86 4.65 7.33 24.70
C THR A 86 5.23 8.65 24.17
N LYS A 87 5.16 8.95 22.86
CA LYS A 87 5.63 10.22 22.32
C LYS A 87 4.48 11.04 21.76
N LYS A 88 4.38 12.29 22.23
CA LYS A 88 3.58 13.36 21.61
C LYS A 88 3.76 13.28 20.10
N SER A 89 2.68 13.28 19.33
CA SER A 89 2.80 13.58 17.91
C SER A 89 3.56 14.90 17.75
N PRO A 90 4.53 15.00 16.83
CA PRO A 90 5.15 16.27 16.57
C PRO A 90 4.06 17.19 16.02
N GLY A 91 3.71 18.21 16.81
CA GLY A 91 2.74 19.21 16.39
C GLY A 91 3.19 19.86 15.08
N GLY A 92 2.27 19.96 14.13
CA GLY A 92 2.33 20.88 13.01
C GLY A 92 3.38 20.60 11.93
N GLY A 93 2.90 20.28 10.73
CA GLY A 93 3.44 20.90 9.52
C GLY A 93 4.70 20.29 8.88
N GLY A 94 4.95 18.98 9.02
CA GLY A 94 6.00 18.31 8.27
C GLY A 94 5.49 17.03 7.64
N GLY A 95 4.99 17.10 6.40
CA GLY A 95 4.54 15.94 5.63
C GLY A 95 5.68 14.97 5.36
N LYS A 96 6.02 14.12 6.34
CA LYS A 96 6.86 12.95 6.13
C LYS A 96 5.99 11.95 5.38
N ARG A 97 6.21 11.87 4.08
CA ARG A 97 5.44 11.04 3.14
C ARG A 97 5.57 9.57 3.56
N LEU A 98 4.46 8.84 3.54
CA LEU A 98 4.49 7.39 3.65
C LEU A 98 5.32 6.83 2.49
N VAL A 99 6.16 5.85 2.78
CA VAL A 99 6.97 5.19 1.76
C VAL A 99 6.30 3.89 1.39
N VAL A 100 6.13 3.68 0.09
CA VAL A 100 5.57 2.46 -0.48
C VAL A 100 6.62 1.85 -1.39
N ASN A 101 7.04 0.64 -1.07
CA ASN A 101 7.99 -0.09 -1.90
C ASN A 101 7.27 -1.30 -2.50
N ASN A 102 7.24 -1.39 -3.83
CA ASN A 102 6.76 -2.57 -4.56
C ASN A 102 7.94 -3.16 -5.34
N ARG A 103 8.58 -4.20 -4.79
CA ARG A 103 9.81 -4.80 -5.35
C ARG A 103 9.56 -5.99 -6.29
N GLY A 104 8.31 -6.25 -6.68
CA GLY A 104 7.90 -7.49 -7.36
C GLY A 104 7.45 -7.35 -8.81
N MET A 105 7.95 -6.37 -9.57
CA MET A 105 7.77 -6.30 -11.03
C MET A 105 9.08 -6.60 -11.74
#